data_AF-A0A955ZAW4-F1
#
_entry.id   AF-A0A955ZAW4-F1
#
_cell.length_a   1.000
_cell.length_b   1.000
_cell.length_c   1.000
_cell.angle_alpha   90.00
_cell.angle_beta   90.00
_cell.angle_gamma   90.00
#
_symmetry.space_group_name_H-M   'P 1'
#
loop_
_entity.id
_entity.type
_entity.pdbx_description
1 polymer ?
#
loop_
_entity_poly.entity_id
_entity_poly.type
_entity_poly.pdbx_seq_one_letter_code
_entity_poly.pdbx_strand_id
1 'polypeptide(L)' 'PEPAGARALHAIKVIGAEPPHAVAPSAPLDEVLVEMANRRVDAALVLEGARLVGILTSVDACRLLGQRLAAARRRPA' A
#
# COMPACT_ATOMS: atom_id res chain seq x y z
N PRO A 1 -22.49 4.11 -25.51
CA PRO A 1 -22.03 2.73 -25.30
C PRO A 1 -21.50 2.53 -23.87
N GLU A 2 -22.27 1.83 -23.04
CA GLU A 2 -21.83 1.33 -21.73
C GLU A 2 -20.64 0.35 -21.94
N PRO A 3 -19.54 0.45 -21.19
CA PRO A 3 -18.42 -0.46 -21.34
C PRO A 3 -18.82 -1.87 -20.91
N ALA A 4 -18.88 -2.79 -21.87
CA ALA A 4 -19.16 -4.19 -21.64
C ALA A 4 -18.07 -4.83 -20.76
N GLY A 5 -18.46 -5.38 -19.61
CA GLY A 5 -17.59 -6.23 -18.78
C GLY A 5 -17.47 -5.87 -17.30
N ALA A 6 -18.20 -4.88 -16.79
CA ALA A 6 -18.23 -4.60 -15.36
C ALA A 6 -18.96 -5.74 -14.60
N ARG A 7 -18.21 -6.76 -14.17
CA ARG A 7 -18.72 -7.70 -13.17
C ARG A 7 -19.15 -6.89 -11.96
N ALA A 8 -20.41 -7.07 -11.53
CA ALA A 8 -20.91 -6.48 -10.30
C ALA A 8 -20.00 -6.93 -9.14
N LEU A 9 -19.20 -6.00 -8.64
CA LEU A 9 -18.43 -6.20 -7.42
C LEU A 9 -19.45 -6.31 -6.28
N HIS A 10 -19.38 -7.38 -5.51
CA HIS A 10 -20.06 -7.42 -4.22
C HIS A 10 -19.35 -6.42 -3.30
N ALA A 11 -19.87 -5.19 -3.27
CA ALA A 11 -19.36 -4.15 -2.40
C ALA A 11 -19.67 -4.52 -0.95
N ILE A 12 -18.66 -4.96 -0.21
CA ILE A 12 -18.76 -5.06 1.24
C ILE A 12 -18.61 -3.64 1.78
N LYS A 13 -19.58 -3.20 2.58
CA LYS A 13 -19.49 -1.90 3.24
C LYS A 13 -18.32 -1.92 4.22
N VAL A 14 -17.33 -1.06 3.99
CA VAL A 14 -16.29 -0.77 4.98
C VAL A 14 -16.97 -0.13 6.18
N ILE A 15 -16.74 -0.69 7.37
CA ILE A 15 -17.23 -0.13 8.64
C ILE A 15 -16.09 0.65 9.27
N GLY A 16 -16.22 1.98 9.29
CA GLY A 16 -15.24 2.93 9.82
C GLY A 16 -15.64 4.36 9.46
N ALA A 17 -15.27 5.34 10.28
CA ALA A 17 -15.59 6.75 10.03
C ALA A 17 -14.62 7.42 9.04
N GLU A 18 -13.40 6.88 8.92
CA GLU A 18 -12.35 7.46 8.09
C GLU A 18 -12.15 6.66 6.80
N PRO A 19 -11.82 7.36 5.69
CA PRO A 19 -11.45 6.69 4.46
C PRO A 19 -10.15 5.88 4.66
N PRO A 20 -10.01 4.74 3.94
CA PRO A 20 -8.78 3.97 3.98
C PRO A 20 -7.60 4.82 3.52
N HIS A 21 -6.41 4.55 4.05
CA HIS A 21 -5.19 5.18 3.57
C HIS A 21 -4.95 4.79 2.11
N ALA A 22 -4.83 5.79 1.23
CA ALA A 22 -4.60 5.59 -0.18
C ALA A 22 -3.46 6.49 -0.66
N VAL A 23 -2.61 5.95 -1.53
CA VAL A 23 -1.41 6.61 -2.06
C VAL A 23 -1.28 6.34 -3.56
N ALA A 24 -0.56 7.21 -4.27
CA ALA A 24 -0.24 7.00 -5.68
C ALA A 24 0.88 5.94 -5.85
N PRO A 25 0.96 5.22 -6.98
CA PRO A 25 2.06 4.28 -7.25
C PRO A 25 3.44 4.96 -7.27
N SER A 26 3.47 6.26 -7.56
CA SER A 26 4.68 7.08 -7.59
C SER A 26 5.03 7.69 -6.24
N ALA A 27 4.24 7.46 -5.18
CA ALA A 27 4.51 8.02 -3.87
C ALA A 27 5.84 7.47 -3.30
N PRO A 28 6.70 8.31 -2.69
CA PRO A 28 7.92 7.86 -2.05
C PRO A 28 7.64 6.85 -0.93
N LEU A 29 8.31 5.70 -0.98
CA LEU A 29 8.03 4.59 -0.07
C LEU A 29 8.26 4.98 1.40
N ASP A 30 9.29 5.77 1.69
CA ASP A 30 9.60 6.25 3.03
C ASP A 30 8.50 7.15 3.61
N GLU A 31 7.97 8.09 2.83
CA GLU A 31 6.85 8.93 3.24
C GLU A 31 5.61 8.09 3.56
N VAL A 32 5.27 7.13 2.68
CA VAL A 32 4.14 6.22 2.89
C VAL A 32 4.32 5.41 4.18
N LEU A 33 5.50 4.87 4.44
CA LEU A 33 5.77 4.08 5.65
C LEU A 33 5.69 4.93 6.93
N VAL A 34 6.18 6.16 6.89
CA VAL A 34 6.08 7.10 8.02
C VAL A 34 4.62 7.48 8.27
N GLU A 35 3.84 7.73 7.22
CA GLU A 35 2.41 8.02 7.35
C GLU A 35 1.64 6.82 7.93
N MET A 36 1.90 5.60 7.43
CA MET A 36 1.31 4.37 7.95
C MET A 36 1.56 4.22 9.46
N ALA A 37 2.80 4.46 9.91
CA ALA A 37 3.17 4.40 11.32
C ALA A 37 2.45 5.48 12.15
N ASN A 38 2.41 6.73 11.67
CA ASN A 38 1.75 7.85 12.35
C ASN A 38 0.24 7.63 12.49
N ARG A 39 -0.39 7.11 11.43
CA ARG A 39 -1.83 6.80 11.40
C ARG A 39 -2.19 5.49 12.07
N ARG A 40 -1.20 4.69 12.48
CA ARG A 40 -1.38 3.35 13.07
C ARG A 40 -2.19 2.41 12.16
N VAL A 41 -1.88 2.42 10.87
CA VAL A 41 -2.50 1.55 9.87
C VAL A 41 -1.49 0.55 9.31
N ASP A 42 -1.91 -0.70 9.16
CA ASP A 42 -1.05 -1.78 8.66
C ASP A 42 -1.03 -1.92 7.14
N ALA A 43 -1.86 -1.15 6.43
CA ALA A 43 -1.95 -1.18 4.98
C ALA A 43 -2.23 0.18 4.35
N ALA A 44 -1.69 0.38 3.15
CA ALA A 44 -2.02 1.48 2.25
C ALA A 44 -2.55 0.91 0.92
N LEU A 45 -3.65 1.46 0.44
CA LEU A 45 -4.17 1.19 -0.90
C LEU A 45 -3.33 1.96 -1.92
N VAL A 46 -2.87 1.28 -2.97
CA VAL A 46 -2.15 1.92 -4.07
C VAL A 46 -3.15 2.16 -5.20
N LEU A 47 -3.45 3.43 -5.48
CA LEU A 47 -4.47 3.84 -6.45
C LEU A 47 -3.84 4.61 -7.62
N GLU A 48 -4.12 4.16 -8.84
CA GLU A 48 -3.87 4.92 -10.06
C GLU A 48 -5.17 5.61 -10.49
N GLY A 49 -5.32 6.88 -10.11
CA GLY A 49 -6.61 7.56 -10.18
C GLY A 49 -7.64 6.88 -9.27
N ALA A 50 -8.76 6.44 -9.83
CA ALA A 50 -9.78 5.68 -9.09
C ALA A 50 -9.55 4.15 -9.12
N ARG A 51 -8.52 3.67 -9.81
CA ARG A 51 -8.26 2.24 -9.99
C ARG A 51 -7.36 1.72 -8.88
N LEU A 52 -7.81 0.72 -8.12
CA LEU A 52 -6.95 -0.03 -7.20
C LEU A 52 -5.95 -0.88 -8.00
N VAL A 53 -4.66 -0.59 -7.83
CA VAL A 53 -3.57 -1.28 -8.53
C VAL A 53 -2.69 -2.12 -7.62
N GLY A 54 -2.81 -1.96 -6.30
CA GLY A 54 -2.07 -2.76 -5.33
C GLY A 54 -2.39 -2.41 -3.88
N ILE A 55 -1.76 -3.15 -2.98
CA ILE A 55 -1.80 -2.92 -1.54
C ILE A 55 -0.36 -3.03 -1.03
N LEU A 56 0.06 -2.05 -0.23
CA LEU A 56 1.30 -2.13 0.55
C LEU A 56 0.95 -2.48 1.99
N THR A 57 1.60 -3.49 2.56
CA THR A 57 1.37 -3.93 3.94
C THR A 57 2.59 -3.72 4.83
N SER A 58 2.39 -3.73 6.15
CA SER A 58 3.50 -3.77 7.12
C SER A 58 4.39 -5.01 6.95
N VAL A 59 3.86 -6.13 6.43
CA VAL A 59 4.65 -7.32 6.08
C VAL A 59 5.60 -7.03 4.91
N ASP A 60 5.16 -6.30 3.90
CA ASP A 60 6.02 -5.87 2.79
C ASP A 60 7.15 -4.97 3.28
N ALA A 61 6.84 -4.04 4.20
CA ALA A 61 7.82 -3.18 4.84
C ALA A 61 8.88 -4.00 5.60
N CYS A 62 8.46 -4.95 6.43
CA CYS A 62 9.34 -5.87 7.15
C CYS A 62 10.23 -6.68 6.20
N ARG A 63 9.65 -7.20 5.11
CA ARG A 63 10.39 -7.95 4.09
C ARG A 63 11.47 -7.08 3.44
N LEU A 64 11.13 -5.86 3.04
CA LEU A 64 12.09 -4.92 2.42
C LEU A 64 13.19 -4.52 3.41
N LEU A 65 12.84 -4.23 4.66
CA LEU A 65 13.82 -3.91 5.70
C LEU A 65 14.78 -5.08 5.96
N GLY A 66 14.25 -6.30 6.08
CA GLY A 66 15.06 -7.51 6.26
C GLY A 66 16.05 -7.73 5.11
N GLN A 67 15.61 -7.51 3.86
CA GLN A 67 16.47 -7.58 2.68
C GLN A 67 17.57 -6.51 2.71
N ARG A 68 17.25 -5.26 3.06
CA ARG A 68 18.22 -4.16 3.16
C ARG A 68 19.26 -4.41 4.24
N LEU A 69 18.84 -4.86 5.42
CA LEU A 69 19.75 -5.23 6.52
C LEU A 69 20.67 -6.39 6.12
N ALA A 70 20.13 -7.40 5.43
CA ALA A 70 20.93 -8.52 4.93
C ALA A 70 21.97 -8.09 3.89
N ALA A 71 21.62 -7.16 2.99
CA ALA A 71 22.53 -6.62 2.00
C ALA A 71 23.65 -5.77 2.65
N ALA A 72 23.31 -4.94 3.64
CA ALA A 72 24.29 -4.13 4.37
C ALA A 72 25.35 -4.97 5.09
N ARG A 73 24.96 -6.11 5.67
CA ARG A 73 25.90 -7.06 6.29
C ARG A 73 26.91 -7.70 5.32
N ARG A 74 26.60 -7.72 4.02
CA ARG A 74 27.42 -8.38 2.99
C ARG A 74 28.43 -7.44 2.33
N ARG A 75 28.36 -6.13 2.58
CA ARG A 75 29.30 -5.16 1.99
C ARG A 75 30.56 -5.09 2.86
N PRO A 76 31.75 -5.48 2.36
CA PRO A 76 32.99 -5.29 3.11
C PRO A 76 33.26 -3.79 3.27
N ALA A 77 33.93 -3.44 4.37
CA ALA A 77 34.33 -2.07 4.71
C ALA A 77 35.21 -1.44 3.62
#